data_AF-A0A1T4UJT4-F1
#
_entry.id   AF-A0A1T4UJT4-F1
#
_cell.length_a   1.000
_cell.length_b   1.000
_cell.length_c   1.000
_cell.angle_alpha   90.00
_cell.angle_beta   90.00
_cell.angle_gamma   90.00
#
_symmetry.space_group_name_H-M   'P 1'
#
loop_
_entity.id
_entity.type
_entity.pdbx_description
1 polymer ?
#
loop_
_entity_poly.entity_id
_entity_poly.type
_entity_poly.pdbx_seq_one_letter_code
_entity_poly.pdbx_strand_id
1 'polypeptide(L)'
;MNPQLGQRLFSTPDPLAVGLTVNETIDAIYSLTSDPEQEALMMESVSLAVMDSAYIKGDPILSGFILDAISTTYARFPRTMKALERSLNRGGLQASGIEVSAHEIGTPKKNNLFATVAVQFTMTDGQALTVVFHAPDEDPKIFKPDDMVVAFRWMLNKRDITQVVSPEMIQGKMRDTSLQSIAKRVVSLVVANSEKFKAKQAEVMKMRETLAESNKEVNTLTEELQSLTMDISNINDHSEEIDQSLALKNKLLTETEQRNEELRAQISELRAIHKVEPVSQKIVESEAGERLRLIDSDLHRNITSSISAIIAIDKGNSPGNDRSLFVASIANKIKTRYKNGQTETVDAALDYIKEIQSTLDKPLITDRNGVWKLHSNAAGEQEQKEKEANKPEEPINKITDEERNQQLKQTLIAIIGGDPIGKDWAIEYGELTEPFVIVYPNENKDHGYAIWMRDDTTMTVTYDEGSPIADGNGMTKWDQVKLFILADYNKESKRFDDGEKPESVLTLENIVNGLHDDVAADDILEMIEEAVEQLEDKGLIEQYDELIGSATEKYAELDEKQE
;
A
#
# COMPACT_ATOMS: atom_id res chain seq x y z
N MET A 1 41.53 -23.74 63.97
CA MET A 1 40.83 -23.85 65.27
C MET A 1 40.10 -22.54 65.53
N ASN A 2 38.79 -22.58 65.81
CA ASN A 2 38.10 -21.66 66.74
C ASN A 2 36.69 -22.26 67.02
N PRO A 3 36.31 -22.62 68.26
CA PRO A 3 35.21 -23.57 68.49
C PRO A 3 33.97 -22.98 69.22
N GLN A 4 33.58 -21.71 68.97
CA GLN A 4 32.52 -21.04 69.77
C GLN A 4 31.35 -20.39 69.01
N LEU A 5 31.29 -20.43 67.67
CA LEU A 5 30.10 -20.05 66.92
C LEU A 5 29.70 -21.15 65.94
N GLY A 6 28.39 -21.32 65.75
CA GLY A 6 27.79 -22.44 65.02
C GLY A 6 27.74 -22.26 63.51
N GLN A 7 27.20 -23.27 62.84
CA GLN A 7 27.07 -23.42 61.39
C GLN A 7 28.38 -23.44 60.60
N ARG A 8 28.69 -24.61 60.03
CA ARG A 8 29.49 -24.70 58.80
C ARG A 8 28.51 -24.84 57.64
N LEU A 9 28.40 -23.81 56.80
CA LEU A 9 27.86 -24.03 55.46
C LEU A 9 28.82 -24.96 54.72
N PHE A 10 28.30 -26.01 54.09
CA PHE A 10 29.03 -26.78 53.09
C PHE A 10 28.85 -26.09 51.74
N SER A 11 29.79 -25.21 51.39
CA SER A 11 29.82 -24.55 50.09
C SER A 11 30.45 -25.48 49.03
N THR A 12 29.62 -26.17 48.28
CA THR A 12 29.97 -26.74 46.97
C THR A 12 28.96 -26.22 45.96
N PRO A 13 29.25 -25.11 45.25
CA PRO A 13 28.34 -24.58 44.24
C PRO A 13 28.23 -25.54 43.05
N ASP A 14 27.10 -25.48 42.37
CA ASP A 14 26.91 -26.06 41.04
C ASP A 14 27.94 -25.45 40.07
N PRO A 15 28.71 -26.27 39.31
CA PRO A 15 29.76 -25.77 38.42
C PRO A 15 29.25 -25.07 37.16
N LEU A 16 27.93 -25.05 36.88
CA LEU A 16 27.31 -24.27 35.82
C LEU A 16 26.47 -23.09 36.33
N ALA A 17 25.86 -23.20 37.51
CA ALA A 17 25.10 -22.11 38.08
C ALA A 17 26.00 -21.13 38.85
N VAL A 18 26.31 -19.99 38.22
CA VAL A 18 26.58 -18.75 38.96
C VAL A 18 25.26 -18.34 39.63
N GLY A 19 25.01 -18.94 40.79
CA GLY A 19 23.79 -18.72 41.55
C GLY A 19 23.69 -17.26 41.94
N LEU A 20 22.61 -16.60 41.51
CA LEU A 20 22.25 -15.26 41.92
C LEU A 20 22.27 -15.15 43.46
N THR A 21 22.81 -14.07 44.01
CA THR A 21 22.65 -13.78 45.44
C THR A 21 21.17 -13.60 45.78
N VAL A 22 20.81 -13.60 47.06
CA VAL A 22 19.41 -13.44 47.49
C VAL A 22 18.80 -12.14 46.92
N ASN A 23 19.58 -11.06 46.86
CA ASN A 23 19.14 -9.80 46.26
C ASN A 23 18.97 -9.93 44.74
N GLU A 24 20.00 -10.39 44.02
CA GLU A 24 19.91 -10.57 42.56
C GLU A 24 18.81 -11.57 42.15
N THR A 25 18.48 -12.55 43.00
CA THR A 25 17.36 -13.47 42.80
C THR A 25 16.03 -12.77 43.01
N ILE A 26 15.92 -11.91 44.03
CA ILE A 26 14.75 -11.07 44.29
C ILE A 26 14.55 -10.07 43.14
N ASP A 27 15.61 -9.40 42.68
CA ASP A 27 15.58 -8.43 41.59
C ASP A 27 15.23 -9.09 40.24
N ALA A 28 15.74 -10.30 39.98
CA ALA A 28 15.41 -11.09 38.79
C ALA A 28 13.98 -11.69 38.84
N ILE A 29 13.47 -12.05 40.02
CA ILE A 29 12.06 -12.44 40.17
C ILE A 29 11.17 -11.21 39.97
N TYR A 30 11.53 -10.06 40.58
CA TYR A 30 10.78 -8.82 40.40
C TYR A 30 10.76 -8.39 38.93
N SER A 31 11.87 -8.44 38.18
CA SER A 31 11.84 -8.05 36.76
C SER A 31 11.02 -9.00 35.87
N LEU A 32 10.89 -10.28 36.26
CA LEU A 32 10.02 -11.26 35.61
C LEU A 32 8.53 -11.15 36.02
N THR A 33 8.19 -10.32 37.02
CA THR A 33 6.80 -10.14 37.50
C THR A 33 6.38 -8.67 37.66
N SER A 34 7.23 -7.71 37.38
CA SER A 34 6.93 -6.27 37.42
C SER A 34 6.19 -5.79 36.18
N ASP A 35 6.35 -6.53 35.09
CA ASP A 35 5.68 -6.36 33.82
C ASP A 35 4.56 -7.43 33.71
N PRO A 36 3.28 -7.03 33.58
CA PRO A 36 2.16 -7.96 33.40
C PRO A 36 2.32 -8.92 32.21
N GLU A 37 3.00 -8.50 31.14
CA GLU A 37 3.27 -9.32 29.95
C GLU A 37 4.29 -10.42 30.27
N GLN A 38 5.37 -10.09 31.00
CA GLN A 38 6.34 -11.09 31.45
C GLN A 38 5.71 -12.09 32.44
N GLU A 39 4.83 -11.63 33.35
CA GLU A 39 4.13 -12.55 34.25
C GLU A 39 3.19 -13.50 33.47
N ALA A 40 2.52 -12.99 32.43
CA ALA A 40 1.69 -13.77 31.51
C ALA A 40 2.51 -14.79 30.72
N LEU A 41 3.65 -14.37 30.16
CA LEU A 41 4.59 -15.25 29.47
C LEU A 41 5.09 -16.36 30.40
N MET A 42 5.38 -16.06 31.68
CA MET A 42 5.79 -17.07 32.67
C MET A 42 4.67 -18.07 33.03
N MET A 43 3.41 -17.74 32.75
CA MET A 43 2.27 -18.66 32.90
C MET A 43 2.08 -19.57 31.69
N GLU A 44 2.58 -19.20 30.50
CA GLU A 44 2.33 -19.92 29.24
C GLU A 44 2.87 -21.36 29.21
N SER A 45 2.04 -22.32 28.78
CA SER A 45 2.42 -23.71 28.52
C SER A 45 3.45 -23.81 27.39
N VAL A 46 4.59 -24.48 27.64
CA VAL A 46 5.63 -24.70 26.64
C VAL A 46 5.50 -26.10 26.04
N SER A 47 5.71 -26.24 24.73
CA SER A 47 5.76 -27.54 24.06
C SER A 47 7.07 -28.28 24.39
N LEU A 48 7.02 -29.62 24.41
CA LEU A 48 8.18 -30.44 24.77
C LEU A 48 9.41 -30.10 23.92
N ALA A 49 9.25 -29.91 22.61
CA ALA A 49 10.35 -29.55 21.70
C ALA A 49 10.99 -28.18 22.01
N VAL A 50 10.21 -27.18 22.43
CA VAL A 50 10.73 -25.84 22.79
C VAL A 50 11.44 -25.90 24.14
N MET A 51 10.86 -26.59 25.14
CA MET A 51 11.50 -26.79 26.44
C MET A 51 12.83 -27.53 26.29
N ASP A 52 12.80 -28.67 25.59
CA ASP A 52 13.92 -29.57 25.36
C ASP A 52 15.05 -28.90 24.55
N SER A 53 14.75 -28.03 23.59
CA SER A 53 15.77 -27.23 22.89
C SER A 53 16.30 -26.02 23.68
N ALA A 54 15.48 -25.40 24.54
CA ALA A 54 15.89 -24.27 25.36
C ALA A 54 16.83 -24.70 26.51
N TYR A 55 16.49 -25.77 27.23
CA TYR A 55 17.24 -26.27 28.39
C TYR A 55 18.32 -27.29 28.02
N ILE A 56 18.15 -28.06 26.94
CA ILE A 56 19.09 -29.13 26.55
C ILE A 56 19.69 -28.82 25.17
N LYS A 57 20.55 -27.79 25.16
CA LYS A 57 21.38 -27.42 24.02
C LYS A 57 22.49 -28.46 23.78
N GLY A 58 22.27 -29.31 22.79
CA GLY A 58 23.25 -30.23 22.22
C GLY A 58 22.59 -31.28 21.34
N ASP A 59 23.40 -32.09 20.66
CA ASP A 59 22.92 -33.17 19.80
C ASP A 59 22.31 -34.34 20.63
N PRO A 60 21.66 -35.33 19.99
CA PRO A 60 21.44 -36.64 20.62
C PRO A 60 22.79 -37.35 20.83
N ILE A 61 23.33 -37.29 22.06
CA ILE A 61 24.65 -37.86 22.39
C ILE A 61 24.66 -38.55 23.76
N LEU A 62 25.64 -39.41 23.89
CA LEU A 62 26.21 -39.92 25.12
C LEU A 62 27.08 -38.83 25.85
N SER A 63 26.81 -38.41 27.14
CA SER A 63 27.72 -37.91 28.25
C SER A 63 27.45 -36.59 29.05
N GLY A 64 27.45 -36.44 30.41
CA GLY A 64 27.00 -37.16 31.67
C GLY A 64 27.68 -36.61 32.98
N PHE A 65 27.13 -36.14 34.16
CA PHE A 65 25.93 -36.30 35.09
C PHE A 65 25.41 -34.99 35.78
N ILE A 66 24.18 -34.95 36.36
CA ILE A 66 23.62 -34.12 37.51
C ILE A 66 22.06 -34.14 37.53
N LEU A 67 21.21 -34.23 38.59
CA LEU A 67 21.22 -34.65 40.03
C LEU A 67 19.78 -35.14 40.47
N ASP A 68 19.44 -35.33 41.76
CA ASP A 68 18.45 -36.37 42.16
C ASP A 68 17.18 -35.97 42.99
N ALA A 69 15.98 -36.42 42.54
CA ALA A 69 14.70 -36.37 43.29
C ALA A 69 13.65 -37.52 43.06
N ILE A 70 13.65 -38.27 41.94
CA ILE A 70 12.85 -39.52 41.76
C ILE A 70 13.68 -40.57 41.03
N SER A 71 14.12 -41.63 41.71
CA SER A 71 14.97 -42.68 41.11
C SER A 71 14.19 -43.90 40.57
N THR A 72 14.63 -44.41 39.42
CA THR A 72 14.16 -45.68 38.82
C THR A 72 15.21 -46.24 37.86
N THR A 73 15.13 -47.50 37.40
CA THR A 73 16.04 -47.95 36.33
C THR A 73 15.50 -47.60 34.94
N TYR A 74 16.35 -47.28 33.96
CA TYR A 74 15.90 -46.81 32.65
C TYR A 74 14.98 -47.80 31.93
N ALA A 75 15.23 -49.11 32.04
CA ALA A 75 14.36 -50.18 31.52
C ALA A 75 12.94 -50.19 32.12
N ARG A 76 12.74 -49.51 33.25
CA ARG A 76 11.44 -49.34 33.93
C ARG A 76 10.87 -47.94 33.75
N PHE A 77 11.61 -47.00 33.17
CA PHE A 77 11.25 -45.58 33.05
C PHE A 77 9.89 -45.33 32.36
N PRO A 78 9.53 -45.96 31.22
CA PRO A 78 8.19 -45.79 30.64
C PRO A 78 7.06 -46.32 31.54
N ARG A 79 7.35 -47.32 32.39
CA ARG A 79 6.39 -47.87 33.35
C ARG A 79 6.25 -46.98 34.59
N THR A 80 7.28 -46.27 35.01
CA THR A 80 7.18 -45.31 36.13
C THR A 80 6.55 -43.99 35.70
N MET A 81 6.78 -43.49 34.48
CA MET A 81 6.06 -42.32 33.97
C MET A 81 4.56 -42.61 33.89
N LYS A 82 4.17 -43.78 33.36
CA LYS A 82 2.78 -44.26 33.40
C LYS A 82 2.24 -44.54 34.82
N ALA A 83 3.10 -44.73 35.81
CA ALA A 83 2.69 -44.82 37.22
C ALA A 83 2.50 -43.43 37.85
N LEU A 84 3.29 -42.44 37.44
CA LEU A 84 3.19 -41.03 37.84
C LEU A 84 1.94 -40.37 37.25
N GLU A 85 1.66 -40.56 35.95
CA GLU A 85 0.39 -40.23 35.28
C GLU A 85 -0.82 -40.68 36.13
N ARG A 86 -0.87 -41.97 36.45
CA ARG A 86 -1.90 -42.57 37.31
C ARG A 86 -1.87 -42.05 38.75
N SER A 87 -0.76 -41.50 39.24
CA SER A 87 -0.64 -40.93 40.58
C SER A 87 -1.11 -39.48 40.62
N LEU A 88 -0.96 -38.73 39.52
CA LEU A 88 -1.46 -37.37 39.33
C LEU A 88 -2.99 -37.37 39.19
N ASN A 89 -3.56 -38.19 38.31
CA ASN A 89 -5.01 -38.28 38.11
C ASN A 89 -5.73 -38.69 39.43
N ARG A 90 -5.24 -39.76 40.09
CA ARG A 90 -5.73 -40.17 41.43
C ARG A 90 -5.25 -39.28 42.59
N GLY A 91 -4.41 -38.28 42.31
CA GLY A 91 -3.87 -37.33 43.29
C GLY A 91 -4.84 -36.20 43.63
N GLY A 92 -5.83 -35.96 42.75
CA GLY A 92 -6.91 -35.00 42.96
C GLY A 92 -7.39 -34.30 41.68
N LEU A 93 -6.62 -34.33 40.58
CA LEU A 93 -6.95 -33.62 39.33
C LEU A 93 -8.38 -33.94 38.84
N GLN A 94 -8.76 -35.21 38.83
CA GLN A 94 -10.08 -35.64 38.35
C GLN A 94 -11.23 -35.03 39.17
N ALA A 95 -11.00 -34.73 40.46
CA ALA A 95 -11.99 -34.10 41.33
C ALA A 95 -12.12 -32.58 41.11
N SER A 96 -11.15 -31.95 40.43
CA SER A 96 -11.19 -30.56 39.96
C SER A 96 -11.48 -30.42 38.46
N GLY A 97 -11.92 -31.48 37.79
CA GLY A 97 -12.23 -31.47 36.35
C GLY A 97 -11.01 -31.38 35.41
N ILE A 98 -9.81 -31.64 35.93
CA ILE A 98 -8.55 -31.66 35.15
C ILE A 98 -8.09 -33.11 35.05
N GLU A 99 -7.51 -33.53 33.92
CA GLU A 99 -6.82 -34.82 33.81
C GLU A 99 -5.49 -34.65 33.07
N VAL A 100 -4.52 -35.53 33.34
CA VAL A 100 -3.39 -35.74 32.43
C VAL A 100 -3.94 -36.40 31.16
N SER A 101 -3.97 -35.65 30.06
CA SER A 101 -4.50 -36.10 28.76
C SER A 101 -3.52 -37.03 28.02
N ALA A 102 -2.23 -36.73 28.11
CA ALA A 102 -1.14 -37.54 27.57
C ALA A 102 0.15 -37.34 28.37
N HIS A 103 1.10 -38.27 28.21
CA HIS A 103 2.49 -38.04 28.57
C HIS A 103 3.43 -38.41 27.42
N GLU A 104 4.41 -37.55 27.17
CA GLU A 104 5.42 -37.71 26.13
C GLU A 104 6.81 -37.83 26.75
N ILE A 105 7.62 -38.75 26.22
CA ILE A 105 9.01 -38.95 26.65
C ILE A 105 9.90 -38.45 25.51
N GLY A 106 10.68 -37.41 25.77
CA GLY A 106 11.64 -36.86 24.83
C GLY A 106 12.82 -37.80 24.57
N THR A 107 13.50 -37.58 23.44
CA THR A 107 14.72 -38.31 23.11
C THR A 107 15.85 -37.98 24.10
N PRO A 108 16.65 -38.96 24.56
CA PRO A 108 17.83 -38.66 25.35
C PRO A 108 18.81 -37.73 24.59
N LYS A 109 19.16 -36.62 25.22
CA LYS A 109 20.05 -35.57 24.68
C LYS A 109 21.16 -35.24 25.66
N LYS A 110 22.22 -34.62 25.15
CA LYS A 110 23.39 -34.22 25.94
C LYS A 110 23.51 -32.69 26.02
N ASN A 111 23.65 -32.14 27.23
CA ASN A 111 24.28 -30.85 27.47
C ASN A 111 25.79 -31.03 27.78
N ASN A 112 26.57 -29.95 27.81
CA ASN A 112 28.04 -30.05 28.00
C ASN A 112 28.49 -30.82 29.26
N LEU A 113 27.69 -30.83 30.32
CA LEU A 113 27.95 -31.67 31.48
C LEU A 113 27.17 -32.99 31.45
N PHE A 114 25.89 -33.04 31.06
CA PHE A 114 25.07 -34.25 31.29
C PHE A 114 24.05 -34.70 30.22
N ALA A 115 23.82 -36.02 30.22
CA ALA A 115 22.77 -36.66 29.45
C ALA A 115 21.43 -36.55 30.20
N THR A 116 20.39 -36.14 29.48
CA THR A 116 19.08 -35.81 30.04
C THR A 116 17.93 -36.36 29.20
N VAL A 117 16.83 -36.68 29.85
CA VAL A 117 15.53 -37.02 29.23
C VAL A 117 14.46 -36.14 29.85
N ALA A 118 13.77 -35.37 29.02
CA ALA A 118 12.57 -34.65 29.42
C ALA A 118 11.31 -35.53 29.28
N VAL A 119 10.38 -35.40 30.21
CA VAL A 119 9.04 -36.02 30.13
C VAL A 119 8.01 -34.93 30.40
N GLN A 120 7.06 -34.76 29.47
CA GLN A 120 5.97 -33.79 29.60
C GLN A 120 4.65 -34.51 29.84
N PHE A 121 3.90 -34.07 30.84
CA PHE A 121 2.54 -34.48 31.15
C PHE A 121 1.63 -33.30 30.82
N THR A 122 0.82 -33.43 29.78
CA THR A 122 -0.11 -32.39 29.33
C THR A 122 -1.44 -32.55 30.08
N MET A 123 -2.00 -31.44 30.56
CA MET A 123 -3.27 -31.40 31.28
C MET A 123 -4.43 -31.03 30.32
N THR A 124 -5.65 -31.44 30.65
CA THR A 124 -6.86 -31.08 29.87
C THR A 124 -7.21 -29.60 29.88
N ASP A 125 -6.66 -28.81 30.82
CA ASP A 125 -6.82 -27.36 30.87
C ASP A 125 -5.72 -26.59 30.13
N GLY A 126 -4.83 -27.28 29.42
CA GLY A 126 -3.73 -26.70 28.65
C GLY A 126 -2.42 -26.56 29.42
N GLN A 127 -2.40 -26.74 30.75
CA GLN A 127 -1.16 -26.69 31.52
C GLN A 127 -0.21 -27.85 31.18
N ALA A 128 1.10 -27.60 31.26
CA ALA A 128 2.15 -28.56 30.99
C ALA A 128 3.04 -28.77 32.23
N LEU A 129 3.10 -30.00 32.73
CA LEU A 129 4.06 -30.41 33.76
C LEU A 129 5.23 -31.11 33.08
N THR A 130 6.41 -30.49 33.09
CA THR A 130 7.60 -31.04 32.45
C THR A 130 8.68 -31.37 33.48
N VAL A 131 9.14 -32.62 33.46
CA VAL A 131 10.09 -33.19 34.42
C VAL A 131 11.33 -33.64 33.66
N VAL A 132 12.50 -33.15 34.07
CA VAL A 132 13.77 -33.48 33.42
C VAL A 132 14.56 -34.44 34.31
N PHE A 133 15.00 -35.54 33.71
CA PHE A 133 15.76 -36.62 34.36
C PHE A 133 17.18 -36.70 33.79
N HIS A 134 18.11 -37.24 34.57
CA HIS A 134 19.48 -37.59 34.17
C HIS A 134 19.83 -39.01 34.68
N ALA A 135 21.07 -39.47 34.52
CA ALA A 135 21.58 -40.69 35.15
C ALA A 135 22.93 -40.44 35.91
N PRO A 136 23.03 -40.72 37.22
CA PRO A 136 24.26 -40.51 38.03
C PRO A 136 25.31 -41.64 37.99
N ASP A 137 25.13 -42.72 37.23
CA ASP A 137 26.01 -43.91 37.25
C ASP A 137 27.43 -43.67 36.67
N GLU A 138 28.30 -44.70 36.59
CA GLU A 138 29.74 -44.55 36.26
C GLU A 138 30.04 -44.03 34.84
N ASP A 139 29.27 -44.52 33.87
CA ASP A 139 28.95 -43.72 32.69
C ASP A 139 27.67 -42.98 33.05
N PRO A 140 27.73 -41.74 33.57
CA PRO A 140 26.53 -40.91 33.72
C PRO A 140 25.94 -40.47 32.37
N LYS A 141 26.33 -41.19 31.33
CA LYS A 141 26.74 -40.71 30.03
C LYS A 141 26.04 -41.41 28.91
N ILE A 142 25.34 -42.47 29.21
CA ILE A 142 24.53 -43.23 28.29
C ILE A 142 23.32 -43.57 29.16
N PHE A 143 22.12 -43.57 28.61
CA PHE A 143 21.02 -44.21 29.33
C PHE A 143 21.05 -45.70 28.99
N LYS A 144 21.84 -46.48 29.73
CA LYS A 144 21.83 -47.95 29.63
C LYS A 144 20.58 -48.49 30.34
N PRO A 145 20.07 -49.69 30.00
CA PRO A 145 18.81 -50.20 30.55
C PRO A 145 18.79 -50.35 32.08
N ASP A 146 19.93 -50.67 32.70
CA ASP A 146 20.03 -50.91 34.15
C ASP A 146 20.37 -49.66 34.97
N ASP A 147 20.83 -48.58 34.31
CA ASP A 147 21.24 -47.34 34.98
C ASP A 147 20.09 -46.70 35.75
N MET A 148 20.42 -46.09 36.89
CA MET A 148 19.50 -45.28 37.67
C MET A 148 19.23 -43.97 36.92
N VAL A 149 17.95 -43.64 36.79
CA VAL A 149 17.45 -42.44 36.11
C VAL A 149 16.66 -41.64 37.12
N VAL A 150 17.03 -40.36 37.25
CA VAL A 150 16.62 -39.55 38.39
C VAL A 150 16.17 -38.15 37.98
N ALA A 151 15.01 -37.69 38.47
CA ALA A 151 14.48 -36.35 38.16
C ALA A 151 15.31 -35.26 38.86
N PHE A 152 15.83 -34.26 38.14
CA PHE A 152 16.61 -33.15 38.71
C PHE A 152 15.90 -31.79 38.66
N ARG A 153 14.89 -31.65 37.78
CA ARG A 153 14.16 -30.40 37.53
C ARG A 153 12.69 -30.70 37.25
N TRP A 154 11.80 -29.92 37.84
CA TRP A 154 10.36 -29.97 37.64
C TRP A 154 9.86 -28.58 37.31
N MET A 155 9.09 -28.45 36.23
CA MET A 155 8.51 -27.18 35.81
C MET A 155 7.02 -27.35 35.56
N LEU A 156 6.23 -26.38 36.03
CA LEU A 156 4.84 -26.20 35.63
C LEU A 156 4.83 -24.99 34.70
N ASN A 157 4.50 -25.22 33.43
CA ASN A 157 4.62 -24.24 32.36
C ASN A 157 6.08 -23.72 32.29
N LYS A 158 6.36 -22.43 32.51
CA LYS A 158 7.73 -21.88 32.61
C LYS A 158 8.25 -21.73 34.05
N ARG A 159 7.46 -22.08 35.07
CA ARG A 159 7.78 -21.89 36.49
C ARG A 159 8.43 -23.14 37.08
N ASP A 160 9.62 -23.00 37.66
CA ASP A 160 10.32 -24.08 38.38
C ASP A 160 9.61 -24.39 39.71
N ILE A 161 9.22 -25.66 39.89
CA ILE A 161 8.54 -26.16 41.09
C ILE A 161 9.36 -27.22 41.83
N THR A 162 10.63 -27.42 41.47
CA THR A 162 11.50 -28.50 41.99
C THR A 162 11.55 -28.51 43.52
N GLN A 163 11.69 -27.34 44.15
CA GLN A 163 11.74 -27.21 45.62
C GLN A 163 10.48 -27.73 46.33
N VAL A 164 9.31 -27.72 45.66
CA VAL A 164 8.06 -28.21 46.25
C VAL A 164 8.02 -29.74 46.30
N VAL A 165 8.64 -30.41 45.31
CA VAL A 165 8.65 -31.87 45.20
C VAL A 165 9.89 -32.55 45.81
N SER A 166 10.95 -31.77 46.10
CA SER A 166 12.19 -32.22 46.75
C SER A 166 11.96 -33.04 48.02
N PRO A 167 12.86 -33.99 48.35
CA PRO A 167 12.90 -34.67 49.64
C PRO A 167 13.12 -33.71 50.83
N GLU A 168 12.39 -33.92 51.92
CA GLU A 168 12.50 -33.09 53.13
C GLU A 168 13.50 -33.66 54.15
N MET A 169 14.22 -32.77 54.83
CA MET A 169 15.00 -33.14 56.02
C MET A 169 14.11 -33.14 57.26
N ILE A 170 13.76 -34.33 57.75
CA ILE A 170 13.03 -34.53 59.00
C ILE A 170 14.01 -35.08 60.03
N GLN A 171 14.19 -34.36 61.15
CA GLN A 171 15.09 -34.74 62.25
C GLN A 171 16.54 -35.03 61.81
N GLY A 172 17.06 -34.27 60.84
CA GLY A 172 18.44 -34.43 60.34
C GLY A 172 18.66 -35.65 59.44
N LYS A 173 17.59 -36.31 58.97
CA LYS A 173 17.64 -37.32 57.91
C LYS A 173 16.81 -36.86 56.73
N MET A 174 17.34 -37.05 55.52
CA MET A 174 16.53 -36.98 54.31
C MET A 174 15.48 -38.09 54.34
N ARG A 175 14.25 -37.79 53.94
CA ARG A 175 13.17 -38.76 53.80
C ARG A 175 12.60 -38.69 52.39
N ASP A 176 12.68 -39.79 51.67
CA ASP A 176 12.20 -39.90 50.29
C ASP A 176 10.71 -39.57 50.20
N THR A 177 10.36 -38.61 49.35
CA THR A 177 8.98 -38.21 49.09
C THR A 177 8.31 -39.26 48.21
N SER A 178 7.24 -39.91 48.68
CA SER A 178 6.55 -40.93 47.89
C SER A 178 5.89 -40.34 46.65
N LEU A 179 5.77 -41.12 45.56
CA LEU A 179 5.07 -40.72 44.32
C LEU A 179 3.67 -40.13 44.57
N GLN A 180 2.96 -40.62 45.59
CA GLN A 180 1.65 -40.10 45.99
C GLN A 180 1.73 -38.72 46.67
N SER A 181 2.78 -38.47 47.45
CA SER A 181 3.04 -37.16 48.07
C SER A 181 3.52 -36.14 47.04
N ILE A 182 4.46 -36.53 46.16
CA ILE A 182 4.89 -35.71 45.01
C ILE A 182 3.68 -35.33 44.15
N ALA A 183 2.88 -36.32 43.74
CA ALA A 183 1.69 -36.08 42.95
C ALA A 183 0.73 -35.11 43.64
N LYS A 184 0.36 -35.32 44.92
CA LYS A 184 -0.53 -34.41 45.64
C LYS A 184 -0.04 -32.95 45.67
N ARG A 185 1.27 -32.74 45.86
CA ARG A 185 1.85 -31.38 45.83
C ARG A 185 1.72 -30.75 44.45
N VAL A 186 2.08 -31.48 43.39
CA VAL A 186 1.93 -31.02 42.00
C VAL A 186 0.46 -30.74 41.67
N VAL A 187 -0.47 -31.62 42.04
CA VAL A 187 -1.92 -31.40 41.87
C VAL A 187 -2.36 -30.11 42.56
N SER A 188 -1.95 -29.86 43.80
CA SER A 188 -2.34 -28.62 44.50
C SER A 188 -1.83 -27.34 43.82
N LEU A 189 -0.68 -27.40 43.14
CA LEU A 189 -0.18 -26.28 42.32
C LEU A 189 -0.98 -26.14 41.03
N VAL A 190 -1.17 -27.22 40.26
CA VAL A 190 -1.91 -27.22 38.98
C VAL A 190 -3.32 -26.66 39.17
N VAL A 191 -4.03 -27.10 40.21
CA VAL A 191 -5.40 -26.65 40.51
C VAL A 191 -5.43 -25.17 40.92
N ALA A 192 -4.54 -24.74 41.82
CA ALA A 192 -4.44 -23.33 42.23
C ALA A 192 -3.97 -22.39 41.11
N ASN A 193 -3.37 -22.93 40.05
CA ASN A 193 -2.86 -22.17 38.91
C ASN A 193 -3.85 -22.10 37.73
N SER A 194 -4.84 -23.01 37.66
CA SER A 194 -5.71 -23.20 36.46
C SER A 194 -6.53 -21.97 36.06
N GLU A 195 -7.13 -21.25 37.02
CA GLU A 195 -7.92 -20.03 36.74
C GLU A 195 -7.03 -18.92 36.17
N LYS A 196 -5.89 -18.65 36.83
CA LYS A 196 -4.90 -17.67 36.38
C LYS A 196 -4.27 -18.06 35.04
N PHE A 197 -4.07 -19.35 34.81
CA PHE A 197 -3.55 -19.88 33.54
C PHE A 197 -4.49 -19.54 32.39
N LYS A 198 -5.79 -19.84 32.52
CA LYS A 198 -6.79 -19.55 31.48
C LYS A 198 -6.90 -18.04 31.19
N ALA A 199 -6.90 -17.21 32.24
CA ALA A 199 -6.91 -15.76 32.09
C ALA A 199 -5.67 -15.24 31.33
N LYS A 200 -4.46 -15.61 31.76
CA LYS A 200 -3.22 -15.21 31.09
C LYS A 200 -3.03 -15.86 29.71
N GLN A 201 -3.63 -17.03 29.44
CA GLN A 201 -3.61 -17.66 28.13
C GLN A 201 -4.41 -16.83 27.11
N ALA A 202 -5.59 -16.30 27.49
CA ALA A 202 -6.35 -15.40 26.63
C ALA A 202 -5.59 -14.09 26.33
N GLU A 203 -4.94 -13.52 27.35
CA GLU A 203 -4.07 -12.35 27.22
C GLU A 203 -2.89 -12.60 26.25
N VAL A 204 -2.20 -13.73 26.38
CA VAL A 204 -1.08 -14.14 25.51
C VAL A 204 -1.54 -14.47 24.08
N MET A 205 -2.78 -14.92 23.87
CA MET A 205 -3.32 -15.09 22.51
C MET A 205 -3.56 -13.73 21.83
N LYS A 206 -4.18 -12.77 22.52
CA LYS A 206 -4.33 -11.39 22.01
C LYS A 206 -2.98 -10.74 21.68
N MET A 207 -1.98 -10.86 22.57
CA MET A 207 -0.63 -10.36 22.33
C MET A 207 0.09 -11.07 21.16
N ARG A 208 -0.30 -12.30 20.80
CA ARG A 208 0.21 -13.00 19.62
C ARG A 208 -0.48 -12.57 18.33
N GLU A 209 -1.75 -12.25 18.39
CA GLU A 209 -2.53 -11.75 17.26
C GLU A 209 -2.01 -10.36 16.84
N THR A 210 -1.90 -9.41 17.78
CA THR A 210 -1.33 -8.08 17.51
C THR A 210 0.14 -8.12 17.09
N LEU A 211 0.96 -9.01 17.67
CA LEU A 211 2.35 -9.18 17.25
C LEU A 211 2.45 -9.81 15.85
N ALA A 212 1.58 -10.76 15.49
CA ALA A 212 1.54 -11.32 14.14
C ALA A 212 1.11 -10.28 13.10
N GLU A 213 0.19 -9.38 13.47
CA GLU A 213 -0.29 -8.26 12.66
C GLU A 213 0.78 -7.20 12.40
N SER A 214 1.41 -6.68 13.46
CA SER A 214 2.53 -5.74 13.33
C SER A 214 3.72 -6.34 12.57
N ASN A 215 3.95 -7.65 12.67
CA ASN A 215 4.92 -8.32 11.80
C ASN A 215 4.52 -8.36 10.31
N LYS A 216 3.22 -8.36 9.95
CA LYS A 216 2.81 -8.19 8.55
C LYS A 216 3.14 -6.76 8.08
N GLU A 217 2.76 -5.76 8.86
CA GLU A 217 2.99 -4.33 8.58
C GLU A 217 4.49 -4.04 8.38
N VAL A 218 5.35 -4.54 9.27
CA VAL A 218 6.81 -4.41 9.14
C VAL A 218 7.33 -5.07 7.86
N ASN A 219 6.74 -6.20 7.43
CA ASN A 219 7.12 -6.83 6.17
C ASN A 219 6.64 -6.03 4.94
N THR A 220 5.41 -5.50 4.92
CA THR A 220 4.92 -4.68 3.80
C THR A 220 5.69 -3.37 3.68
N LEU A 221 5.95 -2.68 4.78
CA LEU A 221 6.82 -1.49 4.80
C LEU A 221 8.27 -1.82 4.36
N THR A 222 8.74 -3.05 4.61
CA THR A 222 10.05 -3.50 4.12
C THR A 222 10.05 -3.82 2.62
N GLU A 223 8.96 -4.37 2.06
CA GLU A 223 8.78 -4.51 0.61
C GLU A 223 8.73 -3.13 -0.08
N GLU A 224 7.99 -2.16 0.49
CA GLU A 224 7.91 -0.78 -0.01
C GLU A 224 9.27 -0.05 0.05
N LEU A 225 10.00 -0.13 1.16
CA LEU A 225 11.33 0.49 1.26
C LEU A 225 12.33 -0.11 0.25
N GLN A 226 12.18 -1.38 -0.11
CA GLN A 226 12.99 -2.00 -1.17
C GLN A 226 12.62 -1.49 -2.57
N SER A 227 11.32 -1.33 -2.89
CA SER A 227 10.91 -0.77 -4.19
C SER A 227 11.34 0.69 -4.32
N LEU A 228 11.10 1.55 -3.31
CA LEU A 228 11.56 2.95 -3.31
C LEU A 228 13.09 3.06 -3.44
N THR A 229 13.86 2.16 -2.82
CA THR A 229 15.33 2.13 -2.96
C THR A 229 15.75 1.76 -4.38
N MET A 230 15.05 0.83 -5.03
CA MET A 230 15.29 0.47 -6.42
C MET A 230 14.93 1.61 -7.38
N ASP A 231 13.82 2.31 -7.15
CA ASP A 231 13.42 3.47 -7.95
C ASP A 231 14.39 4.65 -7.79
N ILE A 232 14.91 4.90 -6.59
CA ILE A 232 15.97 5.89 -6.37
C ILE A 232 17.23 5.55 -7.18
N SER A 233 17.60 4.27 -7.27
CA SER A 233 18.72 3.83 -8.12
C SER A 233 18.43 4.08 -9.61
N ASN A 234 17.26 3.66 -10.10
CA ASN A 234 16.82 3.85 -11.48
C ASN A 234 16.82 5.34 -11.87
N ILE A 235 16.34 6.22 -10.98
CA ILE A 235 16.29 7.68 -11.19
C ILE A 235 17.71 8.27 -11.19
N ASN A 236 18.61 7.82 -10.31
CA ASN A 236 20.01 8.29 -10.29
C ASN A 236 20.74 7.90 -11.58
N ASP A 237 20.62 6.64 -12.01
CA ASP A 237 21.25 6.14 -13.24
C ASP A 237 20.76 6.94 -14.47
N HIS A 238 19.45 7.23 -14.54
CA HIS A 238 18.88 8.02 -15.62
C HIS A 238 19.29 9.51 -15.55
N SER A 239 19.56 10.04 -14.36
CA SER A 239 20.16 11.38 -14.19
C SER A 239 21.59 11.42 -14.75
N GLU A 240 22.41 10.39 -14.50
CA GLU A 240 23.76 10.29 -15.06
C GLU A 240 23.74 10.14 -16.60
N GLU A 241 22.77 9.43 -17.18
CA GLU A 241 22.56 9.39 -18.63
C GLU A 241 22.20 10.77 -19.21
N ILE A 242 21.33 11.53 -18.51
CA ILE A 242 20.93 12.88 -18.91
C ILE A 242 22.14 13.84 -18.86
N ASP A 243 22.93 13.83 -17.80
CA ASP A 243 24.13 14.69 -17.67
C ASP A 243 25.19 14.36 -18.73
N GLN A 244 25.39 13.08 -19.06
CA GLN A 244 26.23 12.67 -20.19
C GLN A 244 25.68 13.20 -21.53
N SER A 245 24.36 13.11 -21.74
CA SER A 245 23.68 13.65 -22.93
C SER A 245 23.85 15.18 -23.04
N LEU A 246 23.74 15.90 -21.93
CA LEU A 246 23.94 17.35 -21.85
C LEU A 246 25.40 17.73 -22.12
N ALA A 247 26.37 17.02 -21.54
CA ALA A 247 27.80 17.24 -21.80
C ALA A 247 28.15 17.08 -23.29
N LEU A 248 27.64 16.02 -23.93
CA LEU A 248 27.83 15.78 -25.37
C LEU A 248 27.15 16.86 -26.24
N LYS A 249 25.91 17.25 -25.92
CA LYS A 249 25.18 18.31 -26.63
C LYS A 249 25.86 19.67 -26.49
N ASN A 250 26.35 20.02 -25.30
CA ASN A 250 27.07 21.28 -25.05
C ASN A 250 28.39 21.32 -25.85
N LYS A 251 29.13 20.22 -25.91
CA LYS A 251 30.32 20.12 -26.78
C LYS A 251 29.96 20.35 -28.25
N LEU A 252 28.95 19.63 -28.77
CA LEU A 252 28.51 19.78 -30.16
C LEU A 252 27.99 21.20 -30.45
N LEU A 253 27.29 21.84 -29.50
CA LEU A 253 26.88 23.23 -29.61
C LEU A 253 28.09 24.14 -29.84
N THR A 254 29.11 24.08 -28.96
CA THR A 254 30.32 24.92 -29.12
C THR A 254 31.08 24.64 -30.42
N GLU A 255 31.12 23.39 -30.89
CA GLU A 255 31.69 23.05 -32.21
C GLU A 255 30.89 23.69 -33.36
N THR A 256 29.55 23.70 -33.28
CA THR A 256 28.71 24.38 -34.28
C THR A 256 28.77 25.91 -34.19
N GLU A 257 28.96 26.49 -33.00
CA GLU A 257 29.14 27.93 -32.83
C GLU A 257 30.45 28.39 -33.47
N GLN A 258 31.56 27.73 -33.18
CA GLN A 258 32.85 27.95 -33.85
C GLN A 258 32.73 27.82 -35.37
N ARG A 259 32.07 26.75 -35.85
CA ARG A 259 31.81 26.55 -37.29
C ARG A 259 30.98 27.68 -37.92
N ASN A 260 30.01 28.23 -37.19
CA ASN A 260 29.20 29.36 -37.64
C ASN A 260 29.99 30.67 -37.63
N GLU A 261 30.92 30.88 -36.69
CA GLU A 261 31.82 32.02 -36.68
C GLU A 261 32.84 31.95 -37.84
N GLU A 262 33.44 30.79 -38.11
CA GLU A 262 34.27 30.54 -39.30
C GLU A 262 33.53 30.88 -40.59
N LEU A 263 32.29 30.39 -40.74
CA LEU A 263 31.47 30.64 -41.93
C LEU A 263 31.08 32.12 -42.05
N ARG A 264 30.81 32.81 -40.93
CA ARG A 264 30.57 34.27 -40.93
C ARG A 264 31.81 35.06 -41.32
N ALA A 265 33.00 34.64 -40.88
CA ALA A 265 34.27 35.23 -41.28
C ALA A 265 34.54 35.00 -42.78
N GLN A 266 34.40 33.78 -43.29
CA GLN A 266 34.52 33.47 -44.71
C GLN A 266 33.51 34.26 -45.57
N ILE A 267 32.26 34.41 -45.12
CA ILE A 267 31.25 35.23 -45.80
C ILE A 267 31.64 36.72 -45.79
N SER A 268 32.29 37.23 -44.74
CA SER A 268 32.73 38.63 -44.69
C SER A 268 33.95 38.89 -45.59
N GLU A 269 34.94 37.98 -45.63
CA GLU A 269 36.06 38.02 -46.57
C GLU A 269 35.59 37.90 -48.03
N LEU A 270 34.72 36.93 -48.33
CA LEU A 270 34.16 36.76 -49.67
C LEU A 270 33.34 37.99 -50.11
N ARG A 271 32.63 38.67 -49.20
CA ARG A 271 31.94 39.95 -49.48
C ARG A 271 32.89 41.14 -49.62
N ALA A 272 34.06 41.12 -48.96
CA ALA A 272 35.10 42.13 -49.17
C ALA A 272 35.78 41.97 -50.54
N ILE A 273 35.94 40.73 -51.02
CA ILE A 273 36.48 40.40 -52.35
C ILE A 273 35.43 40.66 -53.45
N HIS A 274 34.20 40.17 -53.27
CA HIS A 274 33.07 40.44 -54.17
C HIS A 274 32.33 41.71 -53.74
N LYS A 275 32.82 42.87 -54.19
CA LYS A 275 32.12 44.16 -54.08
C LYS A 275 30.89 44.19 -55.01
N VAL A 276 29.84 43.47 -54.61
CA VAL A 276 28.57 43.35 -55.35
C VAL A 276 27.55 44.32 -54.75
N GLU A 277 27.04 45.22 -55.60
CA GLU A 277 25.91 46.09 -55.24
C GLU A 277 24.63 45.24 -55.08
N PRO A 278 23.75 45.56 -54.11
CA PRO A 278 22.58 44.73 -53.83
C PRO A 278 21.60 44.77 -55.01
N VAL A 279 21.48 43.64 -55.72
CA VAL A 279 20.52 43.47 -56.82
C VAL A 279 19.09 43.46 -56.26
N SER A 280 18.47 44.63 -56.25
CA SER A 280 17.03 44.77 -56.05
C SER A 280 16.29 44.16 -57.23
N GLN A 281 15.79 42.94 -57.08
CA GLN A 281 14.89 42.34 -58.06
C GLN A 281 13.52 43.04 -57.95
N LYS A 282 13.28 43.99 -58.86
CA LYS A 282 11.93 44.55 -59.09
C LYS A 282 10.96 43.40 -59.37
N ILE A 283 10.01 43.18 -58.46
CA ILE A 283 8.73 42.58 -58.81
C ILE A 283 7.98 43.60 -59.69
N VAL A 284 7.28 43.13 -60.71
CA VAL A 284 6.67 43.97 -61.74
C VAL A 284 5.63 44.91 -61.13
N GLU A 285 5.70 46.19 -61.51
CA GLU A 285 4.68 47.21 -61.21
C GLU A 285 3.41 46.86 -62.01
N SER A 286 2.40 46.32 -61.32
CA SER A 286 1.11 45.86 -61.86
C SER A 286 0.03 46.90 -61.57
N GLU A 287 -0.88 47.14 -62.51
CA GLU A 287 -1.92 48.18 -62.33
C GLU A 287 -2.94 47.80 -61.25
N ALA A 288 -3.31 46.51 -61.16
CA ALA A 288 -4.14 46.03 -60.06
C ALA A 288 -3.38 46.01 -58.73
N GLY A 289 -2.06 45.79 -58.75
CA GLY A 289 -1.19 45.85 -57.57
C GLY A 289 -1.14 47.25 -56.97
N GLU A 290 -0.92 48.28 -57.78
CA GLU A 290 -0.90 49.67 -57.28
C GLU A 290 -2.31 50.12 -56.83
N ARG A 291 -3.39 49.69 -57.52
CA ARG A 291 -4.77 49.87 -57.03
C ARG A 291 -4.98 49.25 -55.65
N LEU A 292 -4.57 47.99 -55.46
CA LEU A 292 -4.66 47.31 -54.16
C LEU A 292 -3.80 48.01 -53.09
N ARG A 293 -2.60 48.46 -53.44
CA ARG A 293 -1.68 49.17 -52.54
C ARG A 293 -2.24 50.51 -52.05
N LEU A 294 -2.97 51.22 -52.90
CA LEU A 294 -3.67 52.47 -52.56
C LEU A 294 -4.87 52.24 -51.63
N ILE A 295 -5.57 51.11 -51.78
CA ILE A 295 -6.77 50.76 -50.99
C ILE A 295 -6.39 50.11 -49.64
N ASP A 296 -5.44 49.17 -49.64
CA ASP A 296 -4.96 48.45 -48.45
C ASP A 296 -3.50 48.02 -48.62
N SER A 297 -2.60 48.95 -48.28
CA SER A 297 -1.15 48.75 -48.39
C SER A 297 -0.60 47.61 -47.52
N ASP A 298 -1.25 47.27 -46.41
CA ASP A 298 -0.88 46.14 -45.56
C ASP A 298 -1.28 44.82 -46.19
N LEU A 299 -2.49 44.71 -46.77
CA LEU A 299 -2.91 43.53 -47.52
C LEU A 299 -2.07 43.33 -48.76
N HIS A 300 -1.76 44.40 -49.51
CA HIS A 300 -0.82 44.35 -50.62
C HIS A 300 0.52 43.76 -50.16
N ARG A 301 1.17 44.34 -49.14
CA ARG A 301 2.47 43.85 -48.60
C ARG A 301 2.41 42.38 -48.18
N ASN A 302 1.32 41.96 -47.53
CA ASN A 302 1.10 40.57 -47.11
C ASN A 302 0.95 39.61 -48.31
N ILE A 303 0.21 40.01 -49.35
CA ILE A 303 -0.01 39.20 -50.55
C ILE A 303 1.28 39.12 -51.36
N THR A 304 1.95 40.24 -51.67
CA THR A 304 3.22 40.25 -52.42
C THR A 304 4.30 39.43 -51.72
N SER A 305 4.39 39.50 -50.38
CA SER A 305 5.31 38.65 -49.60
C SER A 305 4.98 37.16 -49.71
N SER A 306 3.70 36.79 -49.59
CA SER A 306 3.24 35.40 -49.72
C SER A 306 3.45 34.84 -51.14
N ILE A 307 3.23 35.67 -52.18
CA ILE A 307 3.54 35.36 -53.58
C ILE A 307 5.04 35.13 -53.77
N SER A 308 5.88 35.99 -53.19
CA SER A 308 7.34 35.86 -53.26
C SER A 308 7.84 34.54 -52.65
N ALA A 309 7.27 34.14 -51.51
CA ALA A 309 7.54 32.85 -50.89
C ALA A 309 7.08 31.67 -51.77
N ILE A 310 5.88 31.73 -52.36
CA ILE A 310 5.39 30.70 -53.31
C ILE A 310 6.33 30.58 -54.51
N ILE A 311 6.79 31.68 -55.10
CA ILE A 311 7.73 31.69 -56.23
C ILE A 311 9.10 31.11 -55.83
N ALA A 312 9.57 31.35 -54.61
CA ALA A 312 10.81 30.77 -54.10
C ALA A 312 10.70 29.24 -53.90
N ILE A 313 9.58 28.77 -53.34
CA ILE A 313 9.26 27.34 -53.17
C ILE A 313 9.11 26.66 -54.54
N ASP A 314 8.36 27.25 -55.47
CA ASP A 314 8.13 26.69 -56.81
C ASP A 314 9.40 26.61 -57.68
N LYS A 315 10.44 27.40 -57.36
CA LYS A 315 11.79 27.35 -57.95
C LYS A 315 12.77 26.45 -57.18
N GLY A 316 12.35 25.79 -56.09
CA GLY A 316 13.19 24.91 -55.26
C GLY A 316 14.12 25.64 -54.28
N ASN A 317 14.06 26.97 -54.18
CA ASN A 317 14.96 27.80 -53.37
C ASN A 317 14.52 27.93 -51.89
N SER A 318 13.60 27.08 -51.41
CA SER A 318 13.07 27.13 -50.04
C SER A 318 12.60 25.74 -49.55
N PRO A 319 13.51 24.76 -49.42
CA PRO A 319 13.17 23.44 -48.89
C PRO A 319 12.61 23.54 -47.46
N GLY A 320 11.61 22.71 -47.15
CA GLY A 320 10.93 22.67 -45.85
C GLY A 320 9.67 23.52 -45.71
N ASN A 321 9.42 24.47 -46.63
CA ASN A 321 8.20 25.28 -46.63
C ASN A 321 7.12 24.71 -47.57
N ASP A 322 5.92 24.45 -47.04
CA ASP A 322 4.76 24.05 -47.86
C ASP A 322 4.10 25.25 -48.55
N ARG A 323 3.97 25.16 -49.87
CA ARG A 323 3.24 26.10 -50.74
C ARG A 323 1.80 26.34 -50.26
N SER A 324 1.14 25.29 -49.75
CA SER A 324 -0.28 25.31 -49.37
C SER A 324 -0.55 26.27 -48.21
N LEU A 325 0.39 26.40 -47.27
CA LEU A 325 0.30 27.35 -46.15
C LEU A 325 0.22 28.80 -46.64
N PHE A 326 1.04 29.19 -47.62
CA PHE A 326 1.03 30.53 -48.19
C PHE A 326 -0.24 30.79 -49.02
N VAL A 327 -0.72 29.80 -49.78
CA VAL A 327 -2.00 29.88 -50.52
C VAL A 327 -3.19 30.06 -49.57
N ALA A 328 -3.23 29.29 -48.48
CA ALA A 328 -4.24 29.45 -47.42
C ALA A 328 -4.12 30.80 -46.70
N SER A 329 -2.90 31.27 -46.45
CA SER A 329 -2.60 32.56 -45.81
C SER A 329 -3.06 33.76 -46.65
N ILE A 330 -3.02 33.67 -47.98
CA ILE A 330 -3.63 34.66 -48.90
C ILE A 330 -5.16 34.56 -48.85
N ALA A 331 -5.71 33.36 -49.13
CA ALA A 331 -7.15 33.16 -49.26
C ALA A 331 -7.92 33.52 -47.97
N ASN A 332 -7.35 33.24 -46.80
CA ASN A 332 -7.99 33.57 -45.52
C ASN A 332 -7.96 35.08 -45.21
N LYS A 333 -6.91 35.82 -45.59
CA LYS A 333 -6.92 37.29 -45.45
C LYS A 333 -8.00 37.94 -46.30
N ILE A 334 -8.18 37.49 -47.54
CA ILE A 334 -9.24 37.97 -48.44
C ILE A 334 -10.62 37.63 -47.89
N LYS A 335 -10.85 36.39 -47.40
CA LYS A 335 -12.09 36.00 -46.72
C LYS A 335 -12.40 36.88 -45.50
N THR A 336 -11.39 37.26 -44.71
CA THR A 336 -11.58 38.16 -43.55
C THR A 336 -11.96 39.57 -44.00
N ARG A 337 -11.31 40.14 -45.02
CA ARG A 337 -11.71 41.44 -45.60
C ARG A 337 -13.14 41.41 -46.15
N TYR A 338 -13.54 40.33 -46.80
CA TYR A 338 -14.92 40.11 -47.26
C TYR A 338 -15.93 40.08 -46.09
N LYS A 339 -15.64 39.32 -45.03
CA LYS A 339 -16.47 39.29 -43.79
C LYS A 339 -16.60 40.66 -43.14
N ASN A 340 -15.60 41.52 -43.26
CA ASN A 340 -15.61 42.90 -42.77
C ASN A 340 -16.32 43.89 -43.72
N GLY A 341 -16.96 43.42 -44.79
CA GLY A 341 -17.67 44.25 -45.77
C GLY A 341 -16.79 45.04 -46.75
N GLN A 342 -15.48 44.76 -46.80
CA GLN A 342 -14.49 45.53 -47.56
C GLN A 342 -14.42 45.03 -49.03
N THR A 343 -15.54 45.13 -49.75
CA THR A 343 -15.73 44.54 -51.10
C THR A 343 -14.75 45.08 -52.13
N GLU A 344 -14.56 46.40 -52.20
CA GLU A 344 -13.60 47.02 -53.14
C GLU A 344 -12.15 46.54 -52.91
N THR A 345 -11.77 46.33 -51.65
CA THR A 345 -10.47 45.76 -51.26
C THR A 345 -10.34 44.29 -51.66
N VAL A 346 -11.43 43.52 -51.60
CA VAL A 346 -11.48 42.11 -52.03
C VAL A 346 -11.38 42.01 -53.55
N ASP A 347 -12.11 42.84 -54.28
CA ASP A 347 -12.06 42.88 -55.74
C ASP A 347 -10.66 43.29 -56.24
N ALA A 348 -10.08 44.36 -55.70
CA ALA A 348 -8.70 44.77 -56.03
C ALA A 348 -7.66 43.70 -55.68
N ALA A 349 -7.86 42.92 -54.60
CA ALA A 349 -6.96 41.83 -54.22
C ALA A 349 -7.05 40.63 -55.18
N LEU A 350 -8.24 40.32 -55.68
CA LEU A 350 -8.48 39.23 -56.63
C LEU A 350 -8.06 39.63 -58.06
N ASP A 351 -8.30 40.88 -58.48
CA ASP A 351 -7.71 41.47 -59.70
C ASP A 351 -6.18 41.33 -59.68
N TYR A 352 -5.52 41.74 -58.59
CA TYR A 352 -4.04 41.67 -58.46
C TYR A 352 -3.51 40.24 -58.54
N ILE A 353 -4.15 39.28 -57.86
CA ILE A 353 -3.75 37.86 -57.94
C ILE A 353 -4.00 37.31 -59.36
N LYS A 354 -5.08 37.72 -60.03
CA LYS A 354 -5.41 37.31 -61.40
C LYS A 354 -4.41 37.87 -62.43
N GLU A 355 -3.97 39.11 -62.26
CA GLU A 355 -2.90 39.72 -63.06
C GLU A 355 -1.58 38.97 -62.85
N ILE A 356 -1.10 38.84 -61.60
CA ILE A 356 0.19 38.20 -61.31
C ILE A 356 0.20 36.72 -61.71
N GLN A 357 -0.85 35.94 -61.46
CA GLN A 357 -0.85 34.52 -61.82
C GLN A 357 -0.87 34.27 -63.34
N SER A 358 -1.23 35.27 -64.17
CA SER A 358 -1.07 35.18 -65.63
C SER A 358 0.40 35.20 -66.09
N THR A 359 1.32 35.62 -65.21
CA THR A 359 2.77 35.70 -65.46
C THR A 359 3.56 34.50 -64.92
N LEU A 360 2.88 33.47 -64.39
CA LEU A 360 3.49 32.35 -63.67
C LEU A 360 3.08 30.99 -64.25
N ASP A 361 4.05 30.09 -64.43
CA ASP A 361 3.82 28.73 -64.98
C ASP A 361 2.91 27.84 -64.11
N LYS A 362 2.72 28.21 -62.84
CA LYS A 362 1.82 27.54 -61.90
C LYS A 362 0.90 28.58 -61.25
N PRO A 363 -0.44 28.39 -61.27
CA PRO A 363 -1.35 29.36 -60.67
C PRO A 363 -1.11 29.50 -59.16
N LEU A 364 -1.24 30.73 -58.66
CA LEU A 364 -1.14 31.02 -57.22
C LEU A 364 -2.33 30.42 -56.48
N ILE A 365 -3.54 30.68 -57.00
CA ILE A 365 -4.80 30.15 -56.48
C ILE A 365 -5.53 29.49 -57.66
N THR A 366 -5.90 28.21 -57.53
CA THR A 366 -6.63 27.50 -58.59
C THR A 366 -8.05 28.08 -58.77
N ASP A 367 -8.57 28.06 -60.00
CA ASP A 367 -9.91 28.61 -60.33
C ASP A 367 -11.06 27.93 -59.56
N ARG A 368 -10.83 26.71 -59.06
CA ARG A 368 -11.77 25.97 -58.21
C ARG A 368 -11.85 26.50 -56.77
N ASN A 369 -10.96 27.39 -56.35
CA ASN A 369 -10.96 27.92 -54.98
C ASN A 369 -12.15 28.87 -54.76
N GLY A 370 -12.94 28.61 -53.72
CA GLY A 370 -14.11 29.42 -53.36
C GLY A 370 -13.82 30.90 -53.07
N VAL A 371 -12.56 31.31 -52.89
CA VAL A 371 -12.19 32.73 -52.77
C VAL A 371 -12.54 33.54 -54.03
N TRP A 372 -12.53 32.93 -55.22
CA TRP A 372 -12.93 33.61 -56.46
C TRP A 372 -14.42 33.94 -56.52
N LYS A 373 -15.27 33.22 -55.75
CA LYS A 373 -16.70 33.53 -55.62
C LYS A 373 -16.98 34.81 -54.82
N LEU A 374 -15.96 35.37 -54.15
CA LEU A 374 -16.05 36.63 -53.41
C LEU A 374 -15.89 37.86 -54.32
N HIS A 375 -15.47 37.66 -55.58
CA HIS A 375 -15.33 38.71 -56.58
C HIS A 375 -16.69 39.17 -57.08
N SER A 376 -16.95 40.48 -57.14
CA SER A 376 -18.26 41.03 -57.55
C SER A 376 -18.72 40.54 -58.93
N ASN A 377 -17.81 40.38 -59.88
CA ASN A 377 -18.12 39.88 -61.23
C ASN A 377 -18.41 38.36 -61.30
N ALA A 378 -18.20 37.59 -60.22
CA ALA A 378 -18.34 36.13 -60.24
C ALA A 378 -19.79 35.62 -60.41
N ALA A 379 -20.79 36.49 -60.34
CA ALA A 379 -22.19 36.16 -60.63
C ALA A 379 -22.43 35.87 -62.12
N GLY A 380 -21.70 36.52 -63.03
CA GLY A 380 -21.95 36.44 -64.48
C GLY A 380 -21.51 35.13 -65.16
N GLU A 381 -20.63 34.36 -64.53
CA GLU A 381 -20.11 33.10 -65.10
C GLU A 381 -20.85 31.84 -64.61
N GLN A 382 -21.79 31.97 -63.67
CA GLN A 382 -22.45 30.82 -63.02
C GLN A 382 -23.54 30.21 -63.91
N GLU A 383 -24.31 31.04 -64.63
CA GLU A 383 -25.43 30.63 -65.51
C GLU A 383 -25.02 29.66 -66.64
N GLN A 384 -23.72 29.57 -66.97
CA GLN A 384 -23.19 28.63 -67.97
C GLN A 384 -22.70 27.29 -67.37
N LYS A 385 -22.43 27.21 -66.07
CA LYS A 385 -21.91 25.99 -65.40
C LYS A 385 -22.98 25.16 -64.69
N GLU A 386 -24.18 25.69 -64.50
CA GLU A 386 -25.33 24.99 -63.89
C GLU A 386 -25.86 23.78 -64.72
N LYS A 387 -25.30 23.51 -65.91
CA LYS A 387 -25.81 22.48 -66.83
C LYS A 387 -25.03 21.15 -66.86
N GLU A 388 -23.89 21.03 -66.17
CA GLU A 388 -23.05 19.82 -66.23
C GLU A 388 -22.86 19.07 -64.89
N ALA A 389 -23.22 19.66 -63.74
CA ALA A 389 -22.88 19.12 -62.42
C ALA A 389 -24.04 18.34 -61.72
N ASN A 390 -24.77 17.48 -62.44
CA ASN A 390 -25.91 16.75 -61.88
C ASN A 390 -25.51 15.41 -61.20
N LYS A 391 -24.88 15.49 -60.02
CA LYS A 391 -24.87 14.39 -59.02
C LYS A 391 -24.45 14.92 -57.63
N PRO A 392 -24.99 14.41 -56.52
CA PRO A 392 -24.51 14.76 -55.18
C PRO A 392 -23.32 13.89 -54.74
N GLU A 393 -22.43 14.49 -53.97
CA GLU A 393 -21.45 13.81 -53.09
C GLU A 393 -21.67 14.29 -51.64
N GLU A 394 -21.15 13.55 -50.67
CA GLU A 394 -21.65 13.52 -49.28
C GLU A 394 -21.02 14.58 -48.35
N PRO A 395 -21.73 15.00 -47.27
CA PRO A 395 -21.12 15.71 -46.15
C PRO A 395 -20.31 14.74 -45.28
N ILE A 396 -19.06 15.12 -44.99
CA ILE A 396 -18.05 14.30 -44.29
C ILE A 396 -18.50 13.88 -42.87
N ASN A 397 -18.13 12.64 -42.49
CA ASN A 397 -18.36 11.98 -41.19
C ASN A 397 -18.61 12.91 -39.99
N LYS A 398 -19.76 12.72 -39.35
CA LYS A 398 -19.90 12.89 -37.90
C LYS A 398 -19.69 11.52 -37.26
N ILE A 399 -18.68 11.40 -36.40
CA ILE A 399 -18.52 10.23 -35.52
C ILE A 399 -19.72 10.19 -34.57
N THR A 400 -20.42 9.05 -34.53
CA THR A 400 -21.58 8.83 -33.66
C THR A 400 -21.19 8.86 -32.18
N ASP A 401 -22.15 9.05 -31.29
CA ASP A 401 -21.87 9.09 -29.86
C ASP A 401 -21.42 7.71 -29.32
N GLU A 402 -21.87 6.61 -29.94
CA GLU A 402 -21.40 5.25 -29.67
C GLU A 402 -19.94 5.03 -30.09
N GLU A 403 -19.57 5.40 -31.32
CA GLU A 403 -18.18 5.34 -31.80
C GLU A 403 -17.24 6.23 -30.95
N ARG A 404 -17.74 7.37 -30.46
CA ARG A 404 -16.98 8.23 -29.54
C ARG A 404 -16.77 7.55 -28.20
N ASN A 405 -17.82 7.02 -27.56
CA ASN A 405 -17.67 6.32 -26.29
C ASN A 405 -16.70 5.14 -26.39
N GLN A 406 -16.71 4.40 -27.51
CA GLN A 406 -15.75 3.33 -27.77
C GLN A 406 -14.31 3.86 -27.89
N GLN A 407 -14.08 5.02 -28.52
CA GLN A 407 -12.76 5.67 -28.56
C GLN A 407 -12.30 6.15 -27.17
N LEU A 408 -13.19 6.75 -26.39
CA LEU A 408 -12.92 7.18 -25.00
C LEU A 408 -12.56 5.97 -24.12
N LYS A 409 -13.36 4.90 -24.18
CA LYS A 409 -13.15 3.65 -23.44
C LYS A 409 -11.86 2.92 -23.86
N GLN A 410 -11.57 2.85 -25.16
CA GLN A 410 -10.33 2.24 -25.66
C GLN A 410 -9.08 3.02 -25.24
N THR A 411 -9.19 4.35 -25.16
CA THR A 411 -8.12 5.25 -24.68
C THR A 411 -7.92 5.11 -23.17
N LEU A 412 -9.00 5.03 -22.38
CA LEU A 412 -8.94 4.74 -20.94
C LEU A 412 -8.26 3.40 -20.65
N ILE A 413 -8.60 2.33 -21.38
CA ILE A 413 -7.94 1.02 -21.27
C ILE A 413 -6.45 1.11 -21.60
N ALA A 414 -6.06 1.91 -22.60
CA ALA A 414 -4.66 2.13 -22.96
C ALA A 414 -3.88 2.96 -21.90
N ILE A 415 -4.55 3.86 -21.18
CA ILE A 415 -3.99 4.63 -20.06
C ILE A 415 -3.79 3.74 -18.83
N ILE A 416 -4.75 2.85 -18.53
CA ILE A 416 -4.66 1.88 -17.42
C ILE A 416 -3.57 0.83 -17.68
N GLY A 417 -3.36 0.44 -18.93
CA GLY A 417 -2.25 -0.44 -19.35
C GLY A 417 -2.29 -1.89 -18.80
N GLY A 418 -3.32 -2.24 -18.03
CA GLY A 418 -3.37 -3.47 -17.22
C GLY A 418 -2.61 -3.38 -15.90
N ASP A 419 -2.20 -2.18 -15.48
CA ASP A 419 -1.45 -1.91 -14.26
C ASP A 419 -2.40 -1.57 -13.08
N PRO A 420 -2.58 -2.48 -12.09
CA PRO A 420 -3.59 -2.37 -11.06
C PRO A 420 -3.29 -1.27 -10.03
N ILE A 421 -4.31 -0.84 -9.30
CA ILE A 421 -4.16 0.20 -8.26
C ILE A 421 -3.38 -0.32 -7.04
N GLY A 422 -3.55 -1.59 -6.69
CA GLY A 422 -2.81 -2.28 -5.63
C GLY A 422 -2.69 -3.79 -5.89
N LYS A 423 -1.94 -4.48 -5.02
CA LYS A 423 -1.51 -5.89 -5.15
C LYS A 423 -2.67 -6.87 -5.39
N ASP A 424 -3.83 -6.57 -4.78
CA ASP A 424 -5.03 -7.43 -4.78
C ASP A 424 -6.28 -6.73 -5.38
N TRP A 425 -6.09 -5.59 -6.10
CA TRP A 425 -7.22 -4.82 -6.66
C TRP A 425 -7.72 -5.42 -7.99
N ALA A 426 -9.04 -5.63 -8.09
CA ALA A 426 -9.70 -6.08 -9.31
C ALA A 426 -10.11 -4.90 -10.21
N ILE A 427 -10.16 -5.15 -11.53
CA ILE A 427 -10.60 -4.18 -12.55
C ILE A 427 -11.71 -4.80 -13.40
N GLU A 428 -12.86 -4.13 -13.50
CA GLU A 428 -14.02 -4.54 -14.29
C GLU A 428 -14.29 -3.54 -15.42
N TYR A 429 -14.15 -4.03 -16.66
CA TYR A 429 -14.14 -3.19 -17.85
C TYR A 429 -15.53 -2.89 -18.45
N GLY A 430 -16.63 -3.40 -17.90
CA GLY A 430 -18.00 -3.09 -18.35
C GLY A 430 -18.26 -3.29 -19.85
N GLU A 431 -19.18 -2.53 -20.44
CA GLU A 431 -19.39 -2.52 -21.89
C GLU A 431 -18.45 -1.55 -22.64
N LEU A 432 -18.17 -1.82 -23.92
CA LEU A 432 -17.34 -0.94 -24.76
C LEU A 432 -18.01 0.41 -25.08
N THR A 433 -19.34 0.47 -24.94
CA THR A 433 -20.20 1.65 -25.12
C THR A 433 -20.22 2.57 -23.89
N GLU A 434 -19.66 2.13 -22.77
CA GLU A 434 -19.57 2.86 -21.51
C GLU A 434 -18.18 3.46 -21.33
N PRO A 435 -18.01 4.80 -21.26
CA PRO A 435 -16.69 5.45 -21.19
C PRO A 435 -16.11 5.49 -19.76
N PHE A 436 -16.30 4.41 -18.99
CA PHE A 436 -15.75 4.24 -17.65
C PHE A 436 -15.29 2.80 -17.39
N VAL A 437 -14.48 2.61 -16.35
CA VAL A 437 -14.01 1.30 -15.83
C VAL A 437 -14.20 1.30 -14.32
N ILE A 438 -14.66 0.19 -13.73
CA ILE A 438 -14.78 0.08 -12.26
C ILE A 438 -13.56 -0.65 -11.70
N VAL A 439 -13.09 -0.25 -10.53
CA VAL A 439 -12.02 -0.89 -9.77
C VAL A 439 -12.46 -1.18 -8.34
N TYR A 440 -12.02 -2.32 -7.79
CA TYR A 440 -12.40 -2.82 -6.47
C TYR A 440 -11.16 -3.21 -5.65
N PRO A 441 -11.13 -2.93 -4.33
CA PRO A 441 -10.01 -3.26 -3.44
C PRO A 441 -10.01 -4.72 -2.96
N ASN A 442 -11.12 -5.44 -3.13
CA ASN A 442 -11.30 -6.82 -2.68
C ASN A 442 -12.19 -7.63 -3.66
N GLU A 443 -12.24 -8.96 -3.51
CA GLU A 443 -13.08 -9.82 -4.37
C GLU A 443 -14.60 -9.70 -4.08
N ASN A 444 -14.98 -9.22 -2.89
CA ASN A 444 -16.39 -9.07 -2.49
C ASN A 444 -17.10 -7.93 -3.26
N LYS A 445 -16.35 -6.93 -3.72
CA LYS A 445 -16.84 -5.68 -4.35
C LYS A 445 -17.59 -4.73 -3.42
N ASP A 446 -17.35 -4.80 -2.10
CA ASP A 446 -18.11 -4.02 -1.10
C ASP A 446 -17.98 -2.48 -1.27
N HIS A 447 -16.86 -2.01 -1.82
CA HIS A 447 -16.59 -0.60 -2.14
C HIS A 447 -15.94 -0.49 -3.54
N GLY A 448 -16.64 0.08 -4.53
CA GLY A 448 -16.09 0.28 -5.87
C GLY A 448 -15.81 1.74 -6.21
N TYR A 449 -14.87 1.95 -7.12
CA TYR A 449 -14.57 3.26 -7.72
C TYR A 449 -14.77 3.20 -9.23
N ALA A 450 -15.63 4.07 -9.79
CA ALA A 450 -15.83 4.19 -11.22
C ALA A 450 -14.96 5.32 -11.80
N ILE A 451 -14.09 4.96 -12.75
CA ILE A 451 -13.12 5.83 -13.39
C ILE A 451 -13.65 6.19 -14.77
N TRP A 452 -14.26 7.37 -14.87
CA TRP A 452 -14.85 7.93 -16.08
C TRP A 452 -13.82 8.70 -16.90
N MET A 453 -13.93 8.62 -18.21
CA MET A 453 -13.11 9.39 -19.14
C MET A 453 -14.01 10.39 -19.88
N ARG A 454 -13.74 11.70 -19.68
CA ARG A 454 -14.64 12.81 -20.05
C ARG A 454 -14.32 13.39 -21.43
N ASP A 455 -13.04 13.39 -21.77
CA ASP A 455 -12.46 13.71 -23.08
C ASP A 455 -11.14 12.93 -23.24
N ASP A 456 -10.55 12.98 -24.44
CA ASP A 456 -9.30 12.31 -24.84
C ASP A 456 -8.10 12.53 -23.88
N THR A 457 -8.19 13.44 -22.90
CA THR A 457 -7.14 13.78 -21.94
C THR A 457 -7.57 13.80 -20.47
N THR A 458 -8.87 13.86 -20.12
CA THR A 458 -9.32 14.05 -18.73
C THR A 458 -10.16 12.91 -18.15
N MET A 459 -9.87 12.57 -16.89
CA MET A 459 -10.52 11.52 -16.11
C MET A 459 -11.24 12.11 -14.88
N THR A 460 -12.32 11.45 -14.46
CA THR A 460 -13.10 11.69 -13.25
C THR A 460 -13.24 10.38 -12.47
N VAL A 461 -13.11 10.40 -11.15
CA VAL A 461 -13.39 9.29 -10.25
C VAL A 461 -14.68 9.56 -9.48
N THR A 462 -15.57 8.58 -9.43
CA THR A 462 -16.73 8.50 -8.51
C THR A 462 -16.67 7.19 -7.74
N TYR A 463 -17.52 7.00 -6.73
CA TYR A 463 -17.87 5.65 -6.29
C TYR A 463 -18.61 4.91 -7.43
N ASP A 464 -18.69 3.59 -7.37
CA ASP A 464 -19.32 2.77 -8.43
C ASP A 464 -20.85 2.88 -8.46
N GLU A 465 -21.49 3.17 -7.32
CA GLU A 465 -22.88 3.66 -7.27
C GLU A 465 -23.11 5.02 -7.97
N GLY A 466 -22.04 5.71 -8.39
CA GLY A 466 -22.08 6.98 -9.11
C GLY A 466 -21.95 8.23 -8.23
N SER A 467 -21.89 8.09 -6.91
CA SER A 467 -21.72 9.20 -5.97
C SER A 467 -20.39 9.93 -6.17
N PRO A 468 -20.37 11.28 -6.24
CA PRO A 468 -19.18 12.05 -6.56
C PRO A 468 -18.23 12.19 -5.37
N ILE A 469 -16.93 12.00 -5.61
CA ILE A 469 -15.89 12.18 -4.60
C ILE A 469 -15.33 13.61 -4.69
N ALA A 470 -15.08 14.24 -3.55
CA ALA A 470 -14.45 15.56 -3.48
C ALA A 470 -13.09 15.57 -4.20
N ASP A 471 -12.84 16.60 -5.01
CA ASP A 471 -11.65 16.74 -5.89
C ASP A 471 -11.41 15.59 -6.90
N GLY A 472 -12.36 14.67 -7.09
CA GLY A 472 -12.27 13.53 -8.02
C GLY A 472 -12.33 13.88 -9.51
N ASN A 473 -12.03 15.11 -9.94
CA ASN A 473 -12.24 15.59 -11.31
C ASN A 473 -10.97 16.18 -11.95
N GLY A 474 -10.79 15.93 -13.26
CA GLY A 474 -9.78 16.62 -14.08
C GLY A 474 -8.38 16.02 -14.02
N MET A 475 -8.26 14.74 -13.66
CA MET A 475 -6.98 14.03 -13.62
C MET A 475 -6.52 13.71 -15.05
N THR A 476 -5.21 13.82 -15.32
CA THR A 476 -4.64 13.69 -16.69
C THR A 476 -3.57 12.62 -16.81
N LYS A 477 -3.27 11.90 -15.72
CA LYS A 477 -2.32 10.79 -15.66
C LYS A 477 -2.85 9.65 -14.81
N TRP A 478 -2.47 8.41 -15.13
CA TRP A 478 -2.86 7.23 -14.36
C TRP A 478 -2.39 7.32 -12.89
N ASP A 479 -1.16 7.79 -12.65
CA ASP A 479 -0.59 7.98 -11.31
C ASP A 479 -1.45 8.90 -10.42
N GLN A 480 -2.07 9.93 -11.00
CA GLN A 480 -2.96 10.83 -10.26
C GLN A 480 -4.24 10.13 -9.82
N VAL A 481 -4.80 9.28 -10.70
CA VAL A 481 -6.00 8.48 -10.41
C VAL A 481 -5.69 7.41 -9.35
N LYS A 482 -4.55 6.70 -9.47
CA LYS A 482 -4.11 5.74 -8.44
C LYS A 482 -3.94 6.40 -7.08
N LEU A 483 -3.16 7.50 -7.00
CA LEU A 483 -2.88 8.19 -5.75
C LEU A 483 -4.16 8.78 -5.12
N PHE A 484 -5.09 9.27 -5.93
CA PHE A 484 -6.38 9.75 -5.45
C PHE A 484 -7.24 8.63 -4.85
N ILE A 485 -7.42 7.52 -5.59
CA ILE A 485 -8.22 6.37 -5.13
C ILE A 485 -7.60 5.74 -3.88
N LEU A 486 -6.28 5.60 -3.82
CA LEU A 486 -5.59 5.12 -2.62
C LEU A 486 -5.69 6.09 -1.45
N ALA A 487 -5.66 7.41 -1.67
CA ALA A 487 -5.81 8.39 -0.60
C ALA A 487 -7.22 8.40 0.00
N ASP A 488 -8.25 8.30 -0.86
CA ASP A 488 -9.64 8.22 -0.41
C ASP A 488 -9.96 6.86 0.23
N TYR A 489 -9.52 5.75 -0.37
CA TYR A 489 -9.66 4.41 0.23
C TYR A 489 -8.96 4.33 1.60
N ASN A 490 -7.77 4.90 1.76
CA ASN A 490 -7.11 4.96 3.07
C ASN A 490 -7.80 5.89 4.08
N LYS A 491 -8.57 6.88 3.61
CA LYS A 491 -9.36 7.79 4.44
C LYS A 491 -10.65 7.13 4.94
N GLU A 492 -11.35 6.40 4.07
CA GLU A 492 -12.54 5.64 4.48
C GLU A 492 -12.17 4.34 5.21
N SER A 493 -11.09 3.65 4.84
CA SER A 493 -10.57 2.49 5.59
C SER A 493 -10.22 2.86 7.04
N LYS A 494 -9.56 4.01 7.28
CA LYS A 494 -9.31 4.55 8.63
C LYS A 494 -10.56 5.03 9.38
N ARG A 495 -11.72 5.00 8.72
CA ARG A 495 -13.05 5.23 9.30
C ARG A 495 -13.70 3.92 9.76
N PHE A 496 -13.17 2.77 9.31
CA PHE A 496 -13.58 1.41 9.67
C PHE A 496 -12.56 0.65 10.56
N ASP A 497 -11.32 1.15 10.68
CA ASP A 497 -10.20 0.48 11.40
C ASP A 497 -10.11 0.82 12.90
N ASP A 498 -10.83 1.85 13.38
CA ASP A 498 -11.10 2.03 14.81
C ASP A 498 -12.20 1.02 15.21
N GLY A 499 -11.76 -0.12 15.78
CA GLY A 499 -12.57 -1.34 15.95
C GLY A 499 -14.00 -1.14 16.46
N GLU A 500 -14.96 -1.60 15.66
CA GLU A 500 -16.43 -1.43 15.76
C GLU A 500 -16.95 -0.73 17.04
N LYS A 501 -17.10 0.60 16.97
CA LYS A 501 -18.18 1.25 17.72
C LYS A 501 -19.51 0.63 17.26
N PRO A 502 -20.36 0.12 18.17
CA PRO A 502 -21.70 -0.31 17.81
C PRO A 502 -22.49 0.80 17.10
N GLU A 503 -23.35 0.43 16.15
CA GLU A 503 -24.25 1.36 15.45
C GLU A 503 -25.04 2.25 16.42
N SER A 504 -25.50 1.70 17.55
CA SER A 504 -26.14 2.44 18.65
C SER A 504 -25.27 3.54 19.28
N VAL A 505 -23.94 3.37 19.36
CA VAL A 505 -23.02 4.43 19.79
C VAL A 505 -22.96 5.55 18.76
N LEU A 506 -22.96 5.20 17.47
CA LEU A 506 -22.97 6.19 16.39
C LEU A 506 -24.28 7.00 16.37
N THR A 507 -25.43 6.35 16.63
CA THR A 507 -26.73 7.02 16.80
C THR A 507 -26.68 8.03 17.95
N LEU A 508 -26.19 7.64 19.12
CA LEU A 508 -26.07 8.54 20.29
C LEU A 508 -25.08 9.70 20.01
N GLU A 509 -23.94 9.43 19.36
CA GLU A 509 -22.99 10.47 18.94
C GLU A 509 -23.61 11.45 17.93
N ASN A 510 -24.43 10.96 16.98
CA ASN A 510 -25.12 11.83 16.02
C ASN A 510 -26.16 12.73 16.70
N ILE A 511 -26.92 12.20 17.68
CA ILE A 511 -27.88 12.98 18.47
C ILE A 511 -27.15 14.09 19.25
N VAL A 512 -26.09 13.75 20.00
CA VAL A 512 -25.30 14.73 20.78
C VAL A 512 -24.69 15.81 19.89
N ASN A 513 -24.19 15.44 18.70
CA ASN A 513 -23.64 16.40 17.73
C ASN A 513 -24.71 17.22 16.98
N GLY A 514 -26.00 16.98 17.22
CA GLY A 514 -27.11 17.74 16.63
C GLY A 514 -27.41 17.41 15.17
N LEU A 515 -27.00 16.22 14.69
CA LEU A 515 -27.36 15.71 13.35
C LEU A 515 -28.82 15.28 13.23
N HIS A 516 -29.57 15.31 14.33
CA HIS A 516 -31.01 15.04 14.42
C HIS A 516 -31.80 16.23 15.00
N ASP A 517 -31.24 17.44 15.02
CA ASP A 517 -31.92 18.65 15.53
C ASP A 517 -33.15 19.09 14.68
N ASP A 518 -33.36 18.46 13.52
CA ASP A 518 -34.52 18.63 12.65
C ASP A 518 -35.60 17.53 12.81
N VAL A 519 -35.38 16.57 13.70
CA VAL A 519 -36.29 15.45 14.04
C VAL A 519 -37.20 15.84 15.22
N ALA A 520 -38.38 15.20 15.35
CA ALA A 520 -39.27 15.44 16.49
C ALA A 520 -38.68 14.88 17.80
N ALA A 521 -38.94 15.53 18.93
CA ALA A 521 -38.40 15.10 20.23
C ALA A 521 -38.82 13.66 20.59
N ASP A 522 -40.08 13.29 20.33
CA ASP A 522 -40.60 11.91 20.51
C ASP A 522 -39.78 10.87 19.72
N ASP A 523 -39.51 11.13 18.43
CA ASP A 523 -38.75 10.22 17.56
C ASP A 523 -37.28 10.10 18.02
N ILE A 524 -36.68 11.19 18.53
CA ILE A 524 -35.32 11.19 19.11
C ILE A 524 -35.27 10.35 20.39
N LEU A 525 -36.32 10.38 21.21
CA LEU A 525 -36.41 9.55 22.41
C LEU A 525 -36.46 8.05 22.04
N GLU A 526 -37.27 7.66 21.04
CA GLU A 526 -37.32 6.29 20.53
C GLU A 526 -35.93 5.83 20.02
N MET A 527 -35.21 6.70 19.29
CA MET A 527 -33.83 6.43 18.86
C MET A 527 -32.82 6.29 20.01
N ILE A 528 -33.01 6.98 21.14
CA ILE A 528 -32.17 6.81 22.34
C ILE A 528 -32.52 5.48 23.04
N GLU A 529 -33.80 5.16 23.19
CA GLU A 529 -34.24 3.92 23.85
C GLU A 529 -33.78 2.67 23.08
N GLU A 530 -33.94 2.63 21.75
CA GLU A 530 -33.42 1.54 20.90
C GLU A 530 -31.88 1.43 20.99
N ALA A 531 -31.17 2.57 21.02
CA ALA A 531 -29.72 2.57 21.12
C ALA A 531 -29.23 2.05 22.49
N VAL A 532 -29.94 2.36 23.57
CA VAL A 532 -29.64 1.88 24.92
C VAL A 532 -29.93 0.38 25.06
N GLU A 533 -31.07 -0.13 24.55
CA GLU A 533 -31.37 -1.57 24.58
C GLU A 533 -30.30 -2.37 23.83
N GLN A 534 -29.86 -1.89 22.66
CA GLN A 534 -28.76 -2.50 21.90
C GLN A 534 -27.39 -2.44 22.61
N LEU A 535 -27.19 -1.52 23.56
CA LEU A 535 -25.99 -1.47 24.41
C LEU A 535 -26.13 -2.35 25.66
N GLU A 536 -27.34 -2.58 26.17
CA GLU A 536 -27.60 -3.56 27.24
C GLU A 536 -27.32 -4.98 26.74
N ASP A 537 -27.86 -5.36 25.58
CA ASP A 537 -27.70 -6.68 24.95
C ASP A 537 -26.23 -7.01 24.63
N LYS A 538 -25.41 -5.98 24.35
CA LYS A 538 -23.96 -6.10 24.11
C LYS A 538 -23.12 -6.01 25.39
N GLY A 539 -23.72 -5.66 26.54
CA GLY A 539 -23.04 -5.48 27.82
C GLY A 539 -22.13 -4.25 27.89
N LEU A 540 -22.46 -3.18 27.14
CA LEU A 540 -21.60 -2.01 26.92
C LEU A 540 -22.07 -0.72 27.63
N ILE A 541 -23.19 -0.74 28.37
CA ILE A 541 -23.72 0.46 29.07
C ILE A 541 -22.65 1.16 29.93
N GLU A 542 -21.91 0.43 30.77
CA GLU A 542 -20.87 1.02 31.65
C GLU A 542 -19.73 1.73 30.88
N GLN A 543 -19.56 1.44 29.59
CA GLN A 543 -18.56 2.08 28.72
C GLN A 543 -19.08 3.37 28.07
N TYR A 544 -20.39 3.55 27.96
CA TYR A 544 -21.03 4.65 27.21
C TYR A 544 -22.04 5.47 28.04
N ASP A 545 -22.09 5.28 29.36
CA ASP A 545 -22.97 6.00 30.30
C ASP A 545 -22.92 7.54 30.14
N GLU A 546 -21.72 8.12 30.01
CA GLU A 546 -21.55 9.58 29.78
C GLU A 546 -22.19 10.04 28.43
N LEU A 547 -22.14 9.19 27.40
CA LEU A 547 -22.71 9.47 26.08
C LEU A 547 -24.24 9.32 26.08
N ILE A 548 -24.77 8.29 26.76
CA ILE A 548 -26.21 8.08 26.97
C ILE A 548 -26.80 9.27 27.75
N GLY A 549 -26.13 9.70 28.83
CA GLY A 549 -26.50 10.90 29.57
C GLY A 549 -26.47 12.16 28.72
N SER A 550 -25.43 12.36 27.91
CA SER A 550 -25.33 13.50 26.99
C SER A 550 -26.46 13.52 25.95
N ALA A 551 -26.82 12.36 25.39
CA ALA A 551 -27.92 12.25 24.43
C ALA A 551 -29.28 12.53 25.08
N THR A 552 -29.47 12.09 26.34
CA THR A 552 -30.69 12.35 27.12
C THR A 552 -30.84 13.83 27.48
N GLU A 553 -29.75 14.51 27.86
CA GLU A 553 -29.73 15.96 28.11
C GLU A 553 -30.01 16.73 26.82
N LYS A 554 -29.46 16.28 25.68
CA LYS A 554 -29.72 16.83 24.35
C LYS A 554 -31.17 16.64 23.88
N TYR A 555 -31.82 15.50 24.19
CA TYR A 555 -33.25 15.29 23.97
C TYR A 555 -34.09 16.29 24.79
N ALA A 556 -33.82 16.42 26.10
CA ALA A 556 -34.55 17.37 26.96
C ALA A 556 -34.38 18.82 26.47
N GLU A 557 -33.20 19.17 25.96
CA GLU A 557 -32.94 20.45 25.31
C GLU A 557 -33.79 20.67 24.04
N LEU A 558 -34.22 19.63 23.32
CA LEU A 558 -35.06 19.74 22.13
C LEU A 558 -36.55 19.70 22.46
N ASP A 559 -36.95 18.92 23.47
CA ASP A 559 -38.31 18.88 24.02
C ASP A 559 -38.73 20.26 24.56
N GLU A 560 -37.89 20.92 25.37
CA GLU A 560 -38.09 22.31 25.84
C GLU A 560 -38.13 23.37 24.70
N LYS A 561 -37.78 23.00 23.46
CA LYS A 561 -37.86 23.86 22.26
C LYS A 561 -39.04 23.53 21.34
N GLN A 562 -39.78 22.44 21.61
CA GLN A 562 -40.93 21.98 20.80
C GLN A 562 -42.29 22.23 21.50
N GLU A 563 -42.31 22.51 22.82
CA GLU A 563 -43.46 23.11 23.55
C GLU A 563 -43.70 24.62 23.25
#